data_AF-A0A822YZC2-F1
#
_entry.id   AF-A0A822YZC2-F1
#
_cell.length_a   1.000
_cell.length_b   1.000
_cell.length_c   1.000
_cell.angle_alpha   90.00
_cell.angle_beta   90.00
_cell.angle_gamma   90.00
#
_symmetry.space_group_name_H-M   'P 1'
#
loop_
_entity.id
_entity.type
_entity.pdbx_description
1 polymer ?
#
loop_
_entity_poly.entity_id
_entity_poly.type
_entity_poly.pdbx_seq_one_letter_code
_entity_poly.pdbx_strand_id
1 'polypeptide(L)'
;MKEVMKHIVNRVIRKTLYMGEDGLMLETHFCEKEVLQIIEHQPVFSYLDDPTNPSYALLQLREVLVEKSIQESPKEEGETDNGYSIFKRILVFQEELKARLGEEVDQARERLDNGDFPIPNMIKKCRTYPIYRFVRTEVGTELLSGVKKVSPGEHIEKINE
;
A
#
# COMPACT_ATOMS: atom_id res chain seq x y z
N MET A 1 5.87 1.55 4.85
CA MET A 1 5.39 0.91 3.60
C MET A 1 3.92 0.53 3.67
N LYS A 2 3.47 -0.40 4.54
CA LYS A 2 2.03 -0.76 4.63
C LYS A 2 1.10 0.44 4.77
N GLU A 3 1.42 1.35 5.69
CA GLU A 3 0.61 2.54 5.94
C GLU A 3 0.60 3.52 4.76
N VAL A 4 1.74 3.63 4.06
CA VAL A 4 1.85 4.42 2.84
C VAL A 4 0.91 3.85 1.77
N MET A 5 0.91 2.53 1.58
CA MET A 5 0.01 1.85 0.64
C MET A 5 -1.47 2.11 0.95
N LYS A 6 -1.85 2.02 2.22
CA LYS A 6 -3.22 2.37 2.65
C LYS A 6 -3.56 3.81 2.32
N HIS A 7 -2.65 4.75 2.60
CA HIS A 7 -2.88 6.16 2.32
C HIS A 7 -3.02 6.42 0.82
N ILE A 8 -2.17 5.82 -0.01
CA ILE A 8 -2.26 5.90 -1.48
C ILE A 8 -3.62 5.38 -1.94
N VAL A 9 -4.00 4.17 -1.53
CA VAL A 9 -5.25 3.55 -1.96
C VAL A 9 -6.47 4.32 -1.46
N ASN A 10 -6.47 4.81 -0.22
CA ASN A 10 -7.54 5.66 0.31
C ASN A 10 -7.71 6.93 -0.54
N ARG A 11 -6.60 7.57 -0.90
CA ARG A 11 -6.59 8.76 -1.76
C ARG A 11 -7.14 8.46 -3.16
N VAL A 12 -6.80 7.31 -3.73
CA VAL A 12 -7.31 6.89 -5.03
C VAL A 12 -8.82 6.56 -4.95
N ILE A 13 -9.25 5.80 -3.94
CA ILE A 13 -10.67 5.51 -3.67
C ILE A 13 -11.48 6.81 -3.61
N ARG A 14 -11.03 7.79 -2.82
CA ARG A 14 -11.74 9.08 -2.70
C ARG A 14 -11.82 9.84 -4.03
N LYS A 15 -10.78 9.74 -4.87
CA LYS A 15 -10.75 10.42 -6.17
C LYS A 15 -11.64 9.73 -7.20
N THR A 16 -11.63 8.39 -7.26
CA THR A 16 -12.23 7.64 -8.38
C THR A 16 -13.55 6.98 -8.02
N LEU A 17 -13.75 6.58 -6.76
CA LEU A 17 -14.96 5.90 -6.32
C LEU A 17 -15.95 6.86 -5.66
N TYR A 18 -15.49 7.86 -4.90
CA TYR A 18 -16.40 8.74 -4.14
C TYR A 18 -16.97 9.93 -4.91
N MET A 19 -16.30 10.41 -5.96
CA MET A 19 -16.69 11.65 -6.63
C MET A 19 -17.22 11.36 -8.03
N GLY A 20 -18.49 11.69 -8.25
CA GLY A 20 -19.16 11.71 -9.56
C GLY A 20 -18.41 12.58 -10.57
N GLU A 21 -18.65 12.38 -11.88
CA GLU A 21 -18.12 13.29 -12.91
C GLU A 21 -18.65 14.74 -12.74
N ASP A 22 -19.77 14.86 -12.03
CA ASP A 22 -20.47 16.07 -11.61
C ASP A 22 -20.01 16.64 -10.25
N GLY A 23 -19.06 15.99 -9.58
CA GLY A 23 -18.57 16.39 -8.25
C GLY A 23 -19.49 16.00 -7.09
N LEU A 24 -20.58 15.26 -7.35
CA LEU A 24 -21.48 14.75 -6.31
C LEU A 24 -20.88 13.51 -5.63
N MET A 25 -21.22 13.32 -4.33
CA MET A 25 -20.79 12.13 -3.60
C MET A 25 -21.60 10.91 -4.04
N LEU A 26 -20.89 9.85 -4.40
CA LEU A 26 -21.51 8.58 -4.82
C LEU A 26 -21.80 7.68 -3.61
N GLU A 27 -22.86 6.89 -3.69
CA GLU A 27 -23.24 5.91 -2.65
C GLU A 27 -22.22 4.75 -2.49
N THR A 28 -21.16 4.73 -3.29
CA THR A 28 -20.03 3.78 -3.30
C THR A 28 -19.15 3.83 -2.03
N HIS A 29 -19.52 4.62 -1.02
CA HIS A 29 -18.92 4.67 0.32
C HIS A 29 -18.73 3.29 0.97
N PHE A 30 -19.50 2.29 0.54
CA PHE A 30 -19.46 0.95 1.13
C PHE A 30 -18.25 0.10 0.77
N CYS A 31 -17.44 0.42 -0.26
CA CYS A 31 -16.33 -0.45 -0.68
C CYS A 31 -14.96 -0.11 -0.07
N GLU A 32 -14.82 1.07 0.56
CA GLU A 32 -13.52 1.54 1.08
C GLU A 32 -12.94 0.56 2.10
N LYS A 33 -13.78 0.03 2.98
CA LYS A 33 -13.36 -0.84 4.07
C LYS A 33 -12.79 -2.16 3.56
N GLU A 34 -13.43 -2.78 2.57
CA GLU A 34 -13.04 -4.05 1.99
C GLU A 34 -11.74 -3.92 1.20
N VAL A 35 -11.62 -2.85 0.41
CA VAL A 35 -10.40 -2.56 -0.35
C VAL A 35 -9.22 -2.32 0.60
N LEU A 36 -9.42 -1.57 1.69
CA LEU A 36 -8.38 -1.38 2.73
C LEU A 36 -8.08 -2.67 3.50
N GLN A 37 -9.06 -3.55 3.70
CA GLN A 37 -8.84 -4.85 4.34
C GLN A 37 -7.92 -5.74 3.50
N ILE A 38 -7.99 -5.72 2.18
CA ILE A 38 -7.05 -6.50 1.34
C ILE A 38 -5.60 -6.08 1.63
N ILE A 39 -5.34 -4.77 1.65
CA ILE A 39 -4.01 -4.22 1.96
C ILE A 39 -3.59 -4.58 3.39
N GLU A 40 -4.54 -4.65 4.32
CA GLU A 40 -4.26 -5.04 5.70
C GLU A 40 -3.86 -6.52 5.82
N HIS A 41 -4.50 -7.41 5.08
CA HIS A 41 -4.24 -8.85 5.18
C HIS A 41 -3.09 -9.32 4.28
N GLN A 42 -2.72 -8.54 3.27
CA GLN A 42 -1.66 -8.94 2.35
C GLN A 42 -0.26 -8.56 2.87
N PRO A 43 0.71 -9.50 2.90
CA PRO A 43 2.08 -9.21 3.29
C PRO A 43 2.73 -8.20 2.34
N VAL A 44 3.25 -7.09 2.88
CA VAL A 44 3.79 -5.97 2.07
C VAL A 44 4.85 -6.44 1.07
N PHE A 45 5.77 -7.29 1.50
CA PHE A 45 6.87 -7.77 0.66
C PHE A 45 6.43 -8.73 -0.46
N SER A 46 5.16 -9.17 -0.49
CA SER A 46 4.66 -10.00 -1.59
C SER A 46 4.37 -9.22 -2.88
N TYR A 47 4.21 -7.89 -2.78
CA TYR A 47 3.87 -7.03 -3.91
C TYR A 47 4.74 -5.77 -4.00
N LEU A 48 5.60 -5.49 -3.02
CA LEU A 48 6.38 -4.25 -2.98
C LEU A 48 7.37 -4.13 -4.15
N ASP A 49 7.90 -5.25 -4.64
CA ASP A 49 8.93 -5.27 -5.69
C ASP A 49 8.40 -4.74 -7.02
N ASP A 50 7.16 -5.07 -7.37
CA ASP A 50 6.41 -4.49 -8.49
C ASP A 50 4.96 -4.26 -8.06
N PRO A 51 4.67 -3.12 -7.43
CA PRO A 51 3.33 -2.87 -6.87
C PRO A 51 2.29 -2.65 -7.98
N THR A 52 2.73 -2.35 -9.20
CA THR A 52 1.87 -2.15 -10.38
C THR A 52 1.51 -3.44 -11.10
N ASN A 53 2.05 -4.58 -10.64
CA ASN A 53 1.80 -5.85 -11.26
C ASN A 53 0.33 -6.27 -11.08
N PRO A 54 -0.42 -6.48 -12.18
CA PRO A 54 -1.81 -6.92 -12.09
C PRO A 54 -1.97 -8.29 -11.44
N SER A 55 -0.92 -9.12 -11.37
CA SER A 55 -0.96 -10.47 -10.77
C SER A 55 -0.73 -10.49 -9.26
N TYR A 56 -0.34 -9.37 -8.64
CA TYR A 56 -0.15 -9.28 -7.19
C TYR A 56 -1.39 -8.68 -6.51
N ALA A 57 -1.24 -7.56 -5.79
CA ALA A 57 -2.32 -6.94 -5.00
C ALA A 57 -3.44 -6.35 -5.88
N LEU A 58 -3.13 -5.90 -7.10
CA LEU A 58 -4.11 -5.30 -8.01
C LEU A 58 -5.19 -6.29 -8.48
N LEU A 59 -4.90 -7.60 -8.49
CA LEU A 59 -5.88 -8.63 -8.84
C LEU A 59 -6.97 -8.71 -7.78
N GLN A 60 -6.58 -8.81 -6.51
CA GLN A 60 -7.50 -8.97 -5.39
C GLN A 60 -8.37 -7.72 -5.19
N LEU A 61 -7.79 -6.53 -5.38
CA LEU A 61 -8.56 -5.27 -5.34
C LEU A 61 -9.63 -5.24 -6.44
N ARG A 62 -9.30 -5.74 -7.64
CA ARG A 62 -10.27 -5.85 -8.74
C ARG A 62 -11.37 -6.86 -8.41
N GLU A 63 -11.02 -8.04 -7.90
CA GLU A 63 -11.99 -9.09 -7.55
C GLU A 63 -13.04 -8.56 -6.56
N VAL A 64 -12.60 -7.87 -5.51
CA VAL A 64 -13.52 -7.27 -4.52
C VAL A 64 -14.40 -6.19 -5.14
N LEU A 65 -13.85 -5.32 -5.98
CA LEU A 65 -14.65 -4.30 -6.66
C LEU A 65 -15.68 -4.90 -7.63
N VAL A 66 -15.32 -5.99 -8.33
CA VAL A 66 -16.24 -6.72 -9.20
C VAL A 66 -17.32 -7.41 -8.38
N GLU A 67 -16.98 -8.11 -7.31
CA GLU A 67 -17.95 -8.76 -6.42
C GLU A 67 -18.96 -7.76 -5.86
N LYS A 68 -18.47 -6.58 -5.43
CA LYS A 68 -19.33 -5.49 -4.93
C LYS A 68 -20.23 -4.93 -6.02
N SER A 69 -19.72 -4.76 -7.24
CA SER A 69 -20.55 -4.30 -8.37
C SER A 69 -21.66 -5.29 -8.73
N ILE A 70 -21.46 -6.59 -8.50
CA ILE A 70 -22.50 -7.61 -8.70
C ILE A 70 -23.54 -7.55 -7.58
N GLN A 71 -23.12 -7.30 -6.33
CA GLN A 71 -24.03 -7.16 -5.18
C GLN A 71 -24.89 -5.89 -5.22
N GLU A 72 -24.39 -4.84 -5.88
CA GLU A 72 -25.07 -3.55 -6.06
C GLU A 72 -26.12 -3.55 -7.19
N SER A 73 -26.20 -4.62 -8.00
CA SER A 73 -27.15 -4.70 -9.11
C SER A 73 -28.60 -4.42 -8.68
N PRO A 74 -29.38 -3.65 -9.46
CA PRO A 74 -30.68 -3.15 -9.03
C PRO A 74 -31.64 -4.31 -8.76
N LYS A 75 -32.28 -4.28 -7.60
CA LYS A 75 -33.24 -5.30 -7.17
C LYS A 75 -34.61 -5.18 -7.83
N GLU A 76 -34.87 -4.10 -8.59
CA GLU A 76 -36.14 -3.87 -9.27
C GLU A 76 -35.94 -3.37 -10.71
N GLU A 77 -36.73 -3.94 -11.63
CA GLU A 77 -36.81 -3.58 -13.05
C GLU A 77 -37.44 -2.18 -13.18
N GLY A 78 -36.64 -1.12 -13.12
CA GLY A 78 -37.16 0.23 -13.35
C GLY A 78 -36.20 1.39 -13.07
N GLU A 79 -35.13 1.18 -12.30
CA GLU A 79 -34.17 2.25 -12.01
C GLU A 79 -33.10 2.37 -13.11
N THR A 80 -33.07 3.56 -13.71
CA THR A 80 -32.23 3.97 -14.82
C THR A 80 -30.74 3.93 -14.49
N ASP A 81 -29.96 3.14 -15.25
CA ASP A 81 -28.51 3.26 -15.59
C ASP A 81 -27.46 3.41 -14.46
N ASN A 82 -27.86 3.52 -13.19
CA ASN A 82 -26.95 3.75 -12.04
C ASN A 82 -26.38 2.48 -11.40
N GLY A 83 -27.01 1.32 -11.62
CA GLY A 83 -26.63 0.06 -10.98
C GLY A 83 -25.27 -0.53 -11.39
N TYR A 84 -24.61 0.04 -12.41
CA TYR A 84 -23.27 -0.36 -12.86
C TYR A 84 -22.22 0.75 -12.67
N SER A 85 -22.50 1.74 -11.81
CA SER A 85 -21.61 2.88 -11.59
C SER A 85 -20.22 2.46 -11.07
N ILE A 86 -20.17 1.47 -10.17
CA ILE A 86 -18.90 0.91 -9.68
C ILE A 86 -18.15 0.20 -10.81
N PHE A 87 -18.83 -0.65 -11.58
CA PHE A 87 -18.19 -1.45 -12.64
C PHE A 87 -17.52 -0.56 -13.70
N LYS A 88 -18.20 0.51 -14.13
CA LYS A 88 -17.66 1.50 -15.08
C LYS A 88 -16.39 2.20 -14.53
N ARG A 89 -16.29 2.35 -13.20
CA ARG A 89 -15.18 3.06 -12.51
C ARG A 89 -14.00 2.17 -12.13
N ILE A 90 -14.11 0.84 -12.22
CA ILE A 90 -13.01 -0.08 -11.90
C ILE A 90 -11.78 0.25 -12.75
N LEU A 91 -11.96 0.48 -14.05
CA LEU A 91 -10.85 0.81 -14.95
C LEU A 91 -10.18 2.13 -14.56
N VAL A 92 -10.97 3.17 -14.27
CA VAL A 92 -10.48 4.48 -13.83
C VAL A 92 -9.71 4.37 -12.51
N PHE A 93 -10.22 3.58 -11.56
CA PHE A 93 -9.53 3.28 -10.30
C PHE A 93 -8.19 2.59 -10.53
N GLN A 94 -8.15 1.56 -11.39
CA GLN A 94 -6.93 0.80 -11.65
C GLN A 94 -5.86 1.65 -12.35
N GLU A 95 -6.24 2.47 -13.32
CA GLU A 95 -5.32 3.36 -14.03
C GLU A 95 -4.74 4.44 -13.08
N GLU A 96 -5.60 5.08 -12.28
CA GLU A 96 -5.16 6.08 -11.30
C GLU A 96 -4.28 5.46 -10.22
N LEU A 97 -4.64 4.26 -9.74
CA LEU A 97 -3.83 3.53 -8.77
C LEU A 97 -2.46 3.19 -9.38
N LYS A 98 -2.42 2.63 -10.59
CA LYS A 98 -1.16 2.27 -11.27
C LYS A 98 -0.25 3.48 -11.48
N ALA A 99 -0.83 4.62 -11.88
CA ALA A 99 -0.08 5.85 -12.13
C ALA A 99 0.60 6.39 -10.85
N ARG A 100 -0.05 6.27 -9.69
CA ARG A 100 0.47 6.79 -8.42
C ARG A 100 1.37 5.83 -7.67
N LEU A 101 1.05 4.54 -7.76
CA LEU A 101 1.61 3.53 -6.88
C LEU A 101 3.11 3.34 -7.10
N GLY A 102 3.60 3.42 -8.34
CA GLY A 102 5.05 3.34 -8.60
C GLY A 102 5.81 4.50 -7.95
N GLU A 103 5.45 5.72 -8.31
CA GLU A 103 6.15 6.94 -7.87
C GLU A 103 6.12 7.12 -6.34
N GLU A 104 4.94 6.97 -5.71
CA GLU A 104 4.82 7.20 -4.28
C GLU A 104 5.49 6.12 -3.43
N VAL A 105 5.58 4.89 -3.94
CA VAL A 105 6.25 3.79 -3.25
C VAL A 105 7.76 3.97 -3.31
N ASP A 106 8.30 4.40 -4.43
CA ASP A 106 9.72 4.68 -4.57
C ASP A 106 10.13 5.90 -3.73
N GLN A 107 9.34 6.98 -3.76
CA GLN A 107 9.56 8.14 -2.86
C GLN A 107 9.49 7.73 -1.38
N ALA A 108 8.56 6.83 -1.02
CA ALA A 108 8.46 6.33 0.35
C ALA A 108 9.64 5.42 0.74
N ARG A 109 10.21 4.66 -0.20
CA ARG A 109 11.45 3.89 0.01
C ARG A 109 12.64 4.81 0.24
N GLU A 110 12.80 5.85 -0.58
CA GLU A 110 13.87 6.83 -0.41
C GLU A 110 13.77 7.54 0.95
N ARG A 111 12.57 7.94 1.37
CA ARG A 111 12.34 8.50 2.71
C ARG A 111 12.73 7.52 3.81
N LEU A 112 12.38 6.24 3.66
CA LEU A 112 12.73 5.19 4.61
C LEU A 112 14.25 5.03 4.74
N ASP A 113 14.95 5.03 3.61
CA ASP A 113 16.41 4.89 3.55
C ASP A 113 17.12 6.11 4.15
N ASN A 114 16.54 7.30 3.98
CA ASN A 114 16.99 8.55 4.60
C ASN A 114 16.65 8.66 6.10
N GLY A 115 15.91 7.69 6.66
CA GLY A 115 15.55 7.65 8.07
C GLY A 115 14.32 8.49 8.45
N ASP A 116 13.54 8.94 7.47
CA ASP A 116 12.25 9.60 7.67
C ASP A 116 11.15 8.54 7.78
N PHE A 117 10.77 8.22 9.02
CA PHE A 117 9.77 7.22 9.32
C PHE A 117 8.48 7.87 9.84
N PRO A 118 7.36 7.81 9.09
CA PRO A 118 6.05 8.26 9.59
C PRO A 118 5.63 7.52 10.87
N ILE A 119 6.00 6.24 10.97
CA ILE A 119 5.80 5.40 12.14
C ILE A 119 7.17 5.12 12.75
N PRO A 120 7.45 5.52 14.00
CA PRO A 120 8.75 5.32 14.60
C PRO A 120 9.06 3.83 14.76
N ASN A 121 10.33 3.47 14.62
CA ASN A 121 10.77 2.08 14.82
C ASN A 121 10.41 1.59 16.24
N MET A 122 9.56 0.58 16.31
CA MET A 122 8.99 0.05 17.55
C MET A 122 10.03 -0.56 18.49
N ILE A 123 11.20 -0.94 17.97
CA ILE A 123 12.31 -1.46 18.79
C ILE A 123 12.72 -0.48 19.88
N LYS A 124 12.55 0.84 19.67
CA LYS A 124 12.84 1.90 20.65
C LYS A 124 12.02 1.77 21.94
N LYS A 125 10.88 1.07 21.89
CA LYS A 125 9.99 0.81 23.05
C LYS A 125 10.19 -0.58 23.65
N CYS A 126 11.09 -1.39 23.11
CA CYS A 126 11.33 -2.76 23.55
C CYS A 126 12.47 -2.85 24.55
N ARG A 127 12.42 -3.84 25.45
CA ARG A 127 13.53 -4.14 26.38
C ARG A 127 14.83 -4.54 25.66
N THR A 128 14.71 -5.03 24.43
CA THR A 128 15.82 -5.41 23.54
C THR A 128 16.44 -4.22 22.80
N TYR A 129 15.94 -2.99 23.00
CA TYR A 129 16.50 -1.79 22.38
C TYR A 129 18.01 -1.60 22.60
N PRO A 130 18.59 -1.86 23.80
CA PRO A 130 20.02 -1.68 24.02
C PRO A 130 20.89 -2.47 23.04
N ILE A 131 20.51 -3.71 22.73
CA ILE A 131 21.23 -4.57 21.77
C ILE A 131 21.14 -3.99 20.36
N TYR A 132 19.95 -3.57 19.95
CA TYR A 132 19.76 -2.93 18.63
C TYR A 132 20.57 -1.63 18.51
N ARG A 133 20.55 -0.79 19.56
CA ARG A 133 21.29 0.48 19.61
C ARG A 133 22.80 0.23 19.53
N PHE A 134 23.32 -0.72 20.29
CA PHE A 134 24.73 -1.10 20.24
C PHE A 134 25.15 -1.45 18.82
N VAL A 135 24.45 -2.42 18.20
CA VAL A 135 24.80 -2.90 16.85
C VAL A 135 24.62 -1.82 15.76
N ARG A 136 23.57 -1.00 15.82
CA ARG A 136 23.26 -0.01 14.77
C ARG A 136 23.93 1.35 14.95
N THR A 137 24.16 1.77 16.19
CA THR A 137 24.68 3.12 16.49
C THR A 137 26.13 3.09 16.96
N GLU A 138 26.49 2.16 17.84
CA GLU A 138 27.85 2.13 18.45
C GLU A 138 28.82 1.38 17.53
N VAL A 139 28.44 0.21 17.03
CA VAL A 139 29.22 -0.58 16.05
C VAL A 139 29.09 -0.01 14.62
N GLY A 140 28.04 0.77 14.35
CA GLY A 140 27.83 1.42 13.05
C GLY A 140 27.49 0.43 11.91
N THR A 141 26.71 -0.61 12.21
CA THR A 141 26.17 -1.49 11.15
C THR A 141 24.97 -0.86 10.45
N GLU A 142 24.82 -1.14 9.17
CA GLU A 142 23.72 -0.63 8.35
C GLU A 142 22.74 -1.75 7.98
N LEU A 143 21.61 -1.35 7.38
CA LEU A 143 20.73 -2.32 6.74
C LEU A 143 21.38 -2.82 5.44
N LEU A 144 21.56 -4.14 5.35
CA LEU A 144 22.07 -4.81 4.16
C LEU A 144 21.04 -4.71 3.03
N SER A 145 21.51 -4.32 1.86
CA SER A 145 20.73 -4.22 0.63
C SER A 145 21.64 -4.52 -0.55
N GLY A 146 21.10 -5.15 -1.60
CA GLY A 146 21.85 -5.44 -2.84
C GLY A 146 22.28 -4.18 -3.61
N VAL A 147 21.74 -3.01 -3.27
CA VAL A 147 22.16 -1.72 -3.81
C VAL A 147 23.49 -1.25 -3.18
N LYS A 148 23.79 -1.70 -1.96
CA LYS A 148 25.00 -1.32 -1.23
C LYS A 148 26.13 -2.30 -1.52
N LYS A 149 27.37 -1.80 -1.50
CA LYS A 149 28.59 -2.60 -1.75
C LYS A 149 29.10 -3.38 -0.54
N VAL A 150 28.47 -3.23 0.62
CA VAL A 150 28.92 -3.82 1.89
C VAL A 150 28.47 -5.28 1.97
N SER A 151 29.40 -6.19 2.28
CA SER A 151 29.08 -7.60 2.46
C SER A 151 28.50 -7.89 3.85
N PRO A 152 27.68 -8.95 4.00
CA PRO A 152 27.23 -9.39 5.33
C PRO A 152 28.38 -9.72 6.29
N GLY A 153 29.50 -10.22 5.76
CA GLY A 153 30.69 -10.60 6.54
C GLY A 153 31.33 -9.41 7.26
N GLU A 154 31.46 -8.27 6.58
CA GLU A 154 32.01 -7.04 7.16
C GLU A 154 31.22 -6.55 8.38
N HIS A 155 29.89 -6.72 8.39
CA HIS A 155 29.08 -6.36 9.55
C HIS A 155 29.18 -7.37 10.69
N ILE A 156 29.43 -8.65 10.40
CA ILE A 156 29.65 -9.68 11.43
C ILE A 156 31.00 -9.46 12.11
N GLU A 157 32.06 -9.17 11.35
CA GLU A 157 33.39 -8.90 11.89
C GLU A 157 33.37 -7.72 12.86
N LYS A 158 32.72 -6.60 12.48
CA LYS A 158 32.55 -5.44 13.36
C LYS A 158 31.89 -5.72 14.70
N ILE A 159 31.05 -6.74 14.79
CA ILE A 159 30.36 -7.12 16.04
C ILE A 159 31.26 -8.01 16.92
N ASN A 160 32.19 -8.74 16.30
CA ASN A 160 33.08 -9.67 16.99
C ASN A 160 34.38 -9.02 17.49
N GLU A 161 34.75 -7.84 16.96
CA GLU A 161 35.85 -6.99 17.44
C GLU A 161 35.49 -6.23 18.72
#